data_AF-A0A2Z4FHN2-F1
#
_entry.id   AF-A0A2Z4FHN2-F1
#
_cell.length_a   1.000
_cell.length_b   1.000
_cell.length_c   1.000
_cell.angle_alpha   90.00
_cell.angle_beta   90.00
_cell.angle_gamma   90.00
#
_symmetry.space_group_name_H-M   'P 1'
#
loop_
_entity.id
_entity.type
_entity.pdbx_description
1 polymer ?
#
loop_
_entity_poly.entity_id
_entity_poly.type
_entity_poly.pdbx_seq_one_letter_code
_entity_poly.pdbx_strand_id
1 'polypeptide(L)'
;MKSPARIALILALLTGAVACNHTVSRALSRDHIGTKYARLQNYFAAADRVEEVPGDIRHDAVIDEAILASVGDGESCAQITLRTARIYDEPISQQQPSCIIDGQSVDAVADEEVVSVYDYTYAGRVETVAVSAVAADTFMGLSLTEPGEKIFRVVERQATVCCPTVAQSSIKFAFENERMDYNNLSYSTGFEWLLQ
;
A
#
# COMPACT_ATOMS: atom_id res chain seq x y z
N MET A 1 51.15 33.59 -1.00
CA MET A 1 50.54 32.25 -1.05
C MET A 1 49.07 32.44 -1.36
N LYS A 2 48.61 31.96 -2.52
CA LYS A 2 47.28 32.24 -3.10
C LYS A 2 46.26 31.22 -2.60
N SER A 3 45.11 31.72 -2.15
CA SER A 3 43.91 30.97 -1.75
C SER A 3 43.20 30.37 -2.99
N PRO A 4 42.71 29.12 -2.96
CA PRO A 4 41.74 28.66 -3.93
C PRO A 4 40.31 28.84 -3.41
N ALA A 5 39.58 29.69 -4.12
CA ALA A 5 38.13 29.81 -4.16
C ALA A 5 37.48 28.43 -4.41
N ARG A 6 36.47 28.03 -3.63
CA ARG A 6 35.04 28.22 -3.95
C ARG A 6 34.75 27.96 -5.44
N ILE A 7 34.16 26.80 -5.75
CA ILE A 7 33.07 26.53 -6.72
C ILE A 7 32.95 24.99 -6.79
N ALA A 8 32.03 24.45 -5.99
CA ALA A 8 31.48 23.11 -6.17
C ALA A 8 30.06 23.15 -5.58
N LEU A 9 29.26 24.04 -6.15
CA LEU A 9 27.83 24.14 -5.89
C LEU A 9 27.15 23.96 -7.25
N ILE A 10 26.04 23.23 -7.24
CA ILE A 10 25.12 23.00 -8.37
C ILE A 10 25.51 21.79 -9.21
N LEU A 11 25.06 20.60 -8.78
CA LEU A 11 24.01 19.86 -9.50
C LEU A 11 23.59 18.58 -8.73
N ALA A 12 23.30 18.71 -7.43
CA ALA A 12 22.40 17.75 -6.78
C ALA A 12 20.96 18.13 -7.16
N LEU A 13 20.63 18.01 -8.45
CA LEU A 13 19.27 17.72 -8.86
C LEU A 13 19.02 16.29 -8.38
N LEU A 14 18.74 16.17 -7.08
CA LEU A 14 17.90 15.10 -6.57
C LEU A 14 16.59 15.25 -7.33
N THR A 15 16.51 14.50 -8.43
CA THR A 15 15.29 13.93 -8.95
C THR A 15 14.66 13.18 -7.79
N GLY A 16 13.99 13.92 -6.92
CA GLY A 16 12.96 13.40 -6.04
C GLY A 16 11.92 12.85 -7.00
N ALA A 17 12.06 11.57 -7.32
CA ALA A 17 10.95 10.76 -7.74
C ALA A 17 9.92 10.99 -6.64
N VAL A 18 8.94 11.85 -6.94
CA VAL A 18 7.74 11.99 -6.15
C VAL A 18 7.02 10.67 -6.37
N ALA A 19 7.47 9.63 -5.66
CA ALA A 19 6.64 8.48 -5.38
C ALA A 19 5.38 9.10 -4.81
N CYS A 20 4.29 9.05 -5.59
CA CYS A 20 2.98 9.50 -5.14
C CYS A 20 2.58 8.57 -4.01
N ASN A 21 3.02 8.93 -2.80
CA ASN A 21 2.77 8.17 -1.60
C ASN A 21 1.34 8.49 -1.19
N HIS A 22 0.42 7.55 -1.40
CA HIS A 22 -1.01 7.73 -1.12
C HIS A 22 -1.21 7.72 0.39
N THR A 23 -1.10 8.89 0.99
CA THR A 23 -1.25 9.08 2.44
C THR A 23 -2.59 9.72 2.74
N VAL A 24 -3.38 9.08 3.60
CA VAL A 24 -4.60 9.66 4.18
C VAL A 24 -4.26 10.23 5.55
N SER A 25 -4.69 11.46 5.83
CA SER A 25 -4.37 12.15 7.08
C SER A 25 -5.60 12.69 7.81
N ARG A 26 -5.49 12.77 9.15
CA ARG A 26 -6.54 13.37 10.01
C ARG A 26 -5.94 13.98 11.28
N ALA A 27 -6.50 15.10 11.73
CA ALA A 27 -6.28 15.62 13.07
C ALA A 27 -7.04 14.79 14.12
N LEU A 28 -6.33 14.32 15.15
CA LEU A 28 -6.85 13.42 16.17
C LEU A 28 -6.48 13.93 17.57
N SER A 29 -7.50 14.16 18.40
CA SER A 29 -7.30 14.43 19.82
C SER A 29 -6.83 13.18 20.56
N ARG A 30 -5.96 13.34 21.57
CA ARG A 30 -5.37 12.20 22.30
C ARG A 30 -6.39 11.29 23.00
N ASP A 31 -7.54 11.81 23.40
CA ASP A 31 -8.65 11.04 24.00
C ASP A 31 -9.36 10.11 23.01
N HIS A 32 -9.15 10.30 21.70
CA HIS A 32 -9.73 9.45 20.66
C HIS A 32 -8.82 8.29 20.22
N ILE A 33 -7.59 8.21 20.73
CA ILE A 33 -6.66 7.11 20.46
C ILE A 33 -7.26 5.79 20.98
N GLY A 34 -7.12 4.71 20.21
CA GLY A 34 -7.70 3.40 20.54
C GLY A 34 -9.22 3.31 20.31
N THR A 35 -9.84 4.34 19.75
CA THR A 35 -11.29 4.34 19.45
C THR A 35 -11.56 4.28 17.95
N LYS A 36 -12.83 4.08 17.58
CA LYS A 36 -13.27 4.17 16.17
C LYS A 36 -12.95 5.51 15.49
N TYR A 37 -12.76 6.59 16.24
CA TYR A 37 -12.45 7.91 15.69
C TYR A 37 -11.00 8.03 15.21
N ALA A 38 -10.12 7.18 15.72
CA ALA A 38 -8.75 7.02 15.25
C ALA A 38 -8.65 6.21 13.94
N ARG A 39 -9.76 5.71 13.40
CA ARG A 39 -9.77 4.96 12.14
C ARG A 39 -9.55 5.88 10.94
N LEU A 40 -8.59 5.52 10.10
CA LEU A 40 -8.40 6.00 8.75
C LEU A 40 -8.67 4.87 7.77
N GLN A 41 -9.18 5.25 6.60
CA GLN A 41 -9.46 4.35 5.49
C GLN A 41 -8.77 4.94 4.28
N ASN A 42 -8.02 4.12 3.57
CA ASN A 42 -7.40 4.48 2.31
C ASN A 42 -7.96 3.55 1.24
N TYR A 43 -8.29 4.09 0.08
CA TYR A 43 -8.68 3.21 -1.02
C TYR A 43 -7.43 2.51 -1.55
N PHE A 44 -7.55 1.25 -1.93
CA PHE A 44 -6.49 0.51 -2.58
C PHE A 44 -6.08 1.27 -3.85
N ALA A 45 -5.06 2.12 -3.77
CA ALA A 45 -4.69 2.99 -4.88
C ALA A 45 -4.19 2.23 -6.12
N ALA A 46 -3.88 0.93 -5.96
CA ALA A 46 -3.65 0.04 -7.08
C ALA A 46 -4.93 -0.42 -7.78
N ALA A 47 -6.10 -0.39 -7.16
CA ALA A 47 -7.38 -0.55 -7.88
C ALA A 47 -7.55 0.51 -8.97
N ASP A 48 -7.12 1.74 -8.70
CA ASP A 48 -7.26 2.86 -9.63
C ASP A 48 -6.22 2.83 -10.76
N ARG A 49 -5.12 2.09 -10.57
CA ARG A 49 -3.98 2.06 -11.50
C ARG A 49 -3.86 0.75 -12.26
N VAL A 50 -4.17 -0.34 -11.60
CA VAL A 50 -4.20 -1.68 -12.17
C VAL A 50 -5.65 -1.91 -12.58
N GLU A 51 -5.90 -1.94 -13.88
CA GLU A 51 -7.19 -2.24 -14.54
C GLU A 51 -7.69 -3.68 -14.24
N GLU A 52 -7.39 -4.19 -13.05
CA GLU A 52 -7.67 -5.54 -12.56
C GLU A 52 -8.71 -5.57 -11.46
N VAL A 53 -9.02 -4.45 -10.79
CA VAL A 53 -10.16 -4.39 -9.87
C VAL A 53 -11.43 -4.20 -10.69
N PRO A 54 -12.28 -5.23 -10.81
CA PRO A 54 -13.50 -5.14 -11.61
C PRO A 54 -14.46 -4.12 -11.01
N GLY A 55 -15.06 -3.29 -11.86
CA GLY A 55 -15.96 -2.20 -11.42
C GLY A 55 -17.19 -2.63 -10.64
N ASP A 56 -17.58 -3.92 -10.73
CA ASP A 56 -18.72 -4.49 -10.01
C ASP A 56 -18.36 -5.04 -8.61
N ILE A 57 -17.10 -4.96 -8.19
CA ILE A 57 -16.69 -5.40 -6.85
C ILE A 57 -17.09 -4.37 -5.80
N ARG A 58 -17.53 -4.89 -4.65
CA ARG A 58 -17.88 -4.05 -3.50
C ARG A 58 -16.67 -3.23 -3.08
N HIS A 59 -16.87 -1.93 -2.86
CA HIS A 59 -15.77 -1.02 -2.53
C HIS A 59 -15.05 -1.42 -1.23
N ASP A 60 -15.76 -2.01 -0.27
CA ASP A 60 -15.18 -2.48 0.99
C ASP A 60 -14.23 -3.68 0.83
N ALA A 61 -14.27 -4.37 -0.31
CA ALA A 61 -13.31 -5.44 -0.61
C ALA A 61 -11.87 -4.92 -0.83
N VAL A 62 -11.71 -3.62 -1.09
CA VAL A 62 -10.44 -3.00 -1.52
C VAL A 62 -10.16 -1.69 -0.77
N ILE A 63 -10.66 -1.55 0.46
CA ILE A 63 -10.30 -0.44 1.33
C ILE A 63 -9.23 -0.92 2.30
N ASP A 64 -8.11 -0.24 2.40
CA ASP A 64 -7.16 -0.43 3.49
C ASP A 64 -7.61 0.36 4.71
N GLU A 65 -7.35 -0.16 5.90
CA GLU A 65 -7.75 0.48 7.14
C GLU A 65 -6.59 0.55 8.12
N ALA A 66 -6.56 1.62 8.89
CA ALA A 66 -5.62 1.76 9.98
C ALA A 66 -6.31 2.42 11.17
N ILE A 67 -6.06 1.92 12.38
CA ILE A 67 -6.57 2.49 13.62
C ILE A 67 -5.40 2.72 14.55
N LEU A 68 -5.14 3.98 14.90
CA LEU A 68 -4.13 4.29 15.92
C LEU A 68 -4.61 3.74 17.27
N ALA A 69 -3.96 2.68 17.73
CA ALA A 69 -4.37 1.87 18.87
C ALA A 69 -3.82 2.44 20.18
N SER A 70 -2.55 2.86 20.18
CA SER A 70 -1.87 3.42 21.35
C SER A 70 -0.79 4.42 20.95
N VAL A 71 -0.57 5.41 21.82
CA VAL A 71 0.59 6.31 21.79
C VAL A 71 0.98 6.55 23.25
N GLY A 72 2.04 5.89 23.70
CA GLY A 72 2.41 5.85 25.12
C GLY A 72 3.38 4.71 25.42
N ASP A 73 3.85 4.63 26.67
CA ASP A 73 4.69 3.53 27.17
C ASP A 73 5.98 3.25 26.37
N GLY A 74 6.46 4.25 25.62
CA GLY A 74 7.69 4.16 24.84
C GLY A 74 7.48 3.86 23.35
N GLU A 75 6.25 3.58 22.93
CA GLU A 75 5.93 3.25 21.54
C GLU A 75 4.64 3.91 21.03
N SER A 76 4.42 3.79 19.74
CA SER A 76 3.15 4.17 19.10
C SER A 76 2.73 3.04 18.19
N CYS A 77 1.52 2.51 18.36
CA CYS A 77 1.05 1.34 17.63
C CYS A 77 -0.26 1.60 16.90
N ALA A 78 -0.39 1.01 15.73
CA ALA A 78 -1.61 1.01 14.94
C ALA A 78 -2.02 -0.42 14.58
N GLN A 79 -3.32 -0.69 14.61
CA GLN A 79 -3.89 -1.87 13.96
C GLN A 79 -4.05 -1.55 12.48
N ILE A 80 -3.37 -2.34 11.64
CA ILE A 80 -3.31 -2.14 10.19
C ILE A 80 -4.05 -3.29 9.53
N THR A 81 -4.88 -2.98 8.55
CA THR A 81 -5.52 -3.94 7.66
C THR A 81 -5.21 -3.55 6.23
N LEU A 82 -4.36 -4.31 5.56
CA LEU A 82 -4.02 -4.13 4.15
C LEU A 82 -4.71 -5.19 3.31
N ARG A 83 -5.27 -4.79 2.17
CA ARG A 83 -5.98 -5.65 1.23
C ARG A 83 -5.30 -5.59 -0.12
N THR A 84 -4.91 -6.75 -0.64
CA THR A 84 -4.22 -6.85 -1.94
C THR A 84 -4.83 -7.95 -2.79
N ALA A 85 -4.71 -7.85 -4.12
CA ALA A 85 -5.00 -8.99 -4.98
C ALA A 85 -3.94 -10.08 -4.74
N ARG A 86 -4.34 -11.36 -4.77
CA ARG A 86 -3.45 -12.51 -4.45
C ARG A 86 -2.09 -12.49 -5.16
N ILE A 87 -2.02 -11.97 -6.38
CA ILE A 87 -0.76 -11.96 -7.16
C ILE A 87 0.28 -10.98 -6.60
N TYR A 88 -0.16 -9.95 -5.87
CA TYR A 88 0.65 -8.91 -5.26
C TYR A 88 0.78 -9.06 -3.74
N ASP A 89 0.26 -10.17 -3.21
CA ASP A 89 0.25 -10.44 -1.78
C ASP A 89 1.67 -10.64 -1.22
N GLU A 90 1.96 -9.98 -0.11
CA GLU A 90 3.17 -10.18 0.68
C GLU A 90 2.95 -9.83 2.16
N PRO A 91 3.68 -10.50 3.08
CA PRO A 91 3.60 -10.22 4.51
C PRO A 91 3.83 -8.74 4.84
N ILE A 92 3.14 -8.20 5.85
CA ILE A 92 3.27 -6.78 6.22
C ILE A 92 4.72 -6.43 6.58
N SER A 93 5.44 -7.35 7.22
CA SER A 93 6.88 -7.20 7.52
C SER A 93 7.78 -7.07 6.29
N GLN A 94 7.35 -7.57 5.12
CA GLN A 94 8.07 -7.44 3.85
C GLN A 94 7.68 -6.17 3.08
N GLN A 95 6.57 -5.51 3.46
CA GLN A 95 6.12 -4.24 2.88
C GLN A 95 6.84 -3.00 3.45
N GLN A 96 8.09 -3.18 3.91
CA GLN A 96 8.95 -2.14 4.47
C GLN A 96 8.21 -1.15 5.40
N PRO A 97 7.52 -1.65 6.44
CA PRO A 97 6.69 -0.80 7.28
C PRO A 97 7.60 0.22 7.99
N SER A 98 7.29 1.49 7.81
CA SER A 98 8.06 2.60 8.38
C SER A 98 7.14 3.59 9.07
N CYS A 99 7.67 4.28 10.07
CA CYS A 99 6.99 5.37 10.73
C CYS A 99 7.72 6.68 10.49
N ILE A 100 6.96 7.75 10.24
CA ILE A 100 7.47 9.11 10.29
C ILE A 100 6.87 9.76 11.53
N ILE A 101 7.70 9.98 12.55
CA ILE A 101 7.31 10.59 13.82
C ILE A 101 8.00 11.95 13.92
N ASP A 102 7.21 13.01 14.05
CA ASP A 102 7.72 14.39 14.17
C ASP A 102 8.77 14.74 13.07
N GLY A 103 8.60 14.17 11.87
CA GLY A 103 9.47 14.36 10.70
C GLY A 103 10.68 13.42 10.60
N GLN A 104 10.88 12.51 11.56
CA GLN A 104 11.95 11.50 11.53
C GLN A 104 11.43 10.14 11.10
N SER A 105 12.11 9.51 10.15
CA SER A 105 11.81 8.14 9.74
C SER A 105 12.43 7.15 10.72
N VAL A 106 11.63 6.20 11.18
CA VAL A 106 12.04 5.07 12.01
C VAL A 106 11.44 3.78 11.46
N ASP A 107 12.15 2.67 11.63
CA ASP A 107 11.64 1.36 11.23
C ASP A 107 10.47 0.97 12.14
N ALA A 108 9.41 0.45 11.54
CA ALA A 108 8.26 -0.07 12.27
C ALA A 108 8.36 -1.60 12.34
N VAL A 109 7.86 -2.17 13.43
CA VAL A 109 7.79 -3.61 13.61
C VAL A 109 6.33 -4.04 13.49
N ALA A 110 6.06 -5.00 12.61
CA ALA A 110 4.76 -5.65 12.51
C ALA A 110 4.76 -6.92 13.36
N ASP A 111 3.75 -7.07 14.20
CA ASP A 111 3.51 -8.24 15.04
C ASP A 111 2.06 -8.73 14.90
N GLU A 112 1.82 -9.96 15.34
CA GLU A 112 0.49 -10.59 15.39
C GLU A 112 -0.23 -10.60 14.03
N GLU A 113 0.50 -10.89 12.95
CA GLU A 113 -0.08 -10.87 11.62
C GLU A 113 -1.10 -12.02 11.41
N VAL A 114 -2.33 -11.66 11.05
CA VAL A 114 -3.42 -12.56 10.68
C VAL A 114 -3.73 -12.39 9.20
N VAL A 115 -3.89 -13.50 8.49
CA VAL A 115 -4.17 -13.51 7.05
C VAL A 115 -5.54 -14.12 6.78
N SER A 116 -6.38 -13.40 6.05
CA SER A 116 -7.68 -13.86 5.57
C SER A 116 -7.75 -13.76 4.06
N VAL A 117 -8.47 -14.68 3.42
CA VAL A 117 -8.62 -14.71 1.95
C VAL A 117 -10.10 -14.70 1.61
N TYR A 118 -10.49 -13.77 0.75
CA TYR A 118 -11.87 -13.58 0.31
C TYR A 118 -11.97 -13.70 -1.20
N ASP A 119 -12.94 -14.48 -1.67
CA ASP A 119 -13.24 -14.66 -3.09
C ASP A 119 -14.50 -13.87 -3.44
N TYR A 120 -14.36 -12.89 -4.33
CA TYR A 120 -15.46 -12.10 -4.86
C TYR A 120 -15.76 -12.54 -6.29
N THR A 121 -16.99 -12.98 -6.52
CA THR A 121 -17.45 -13.32 -7.87
C THR A 121 -17.90 -12.06 -8.61
N TYR A 122 -17.53 -11.95 -9.89
CA TYR A 122 -17.93 -10.84 -10.75
C TYR A 122 -18.15 -11.30 -12.20
N ALA A 123 -18.96 -10.56 -12.95
CA ALA A 123 -19.20 -10.85 -14.36
C ALA A 123 -18.02 -10.38 -15.21
N GLY A 124 -17.52 -11.25 -16.09
CA GLY A 124 -16.43 -10.91 -17.00
C GLY A 124 -16.43 -11.78 -18.26
N ARG A 125 -15.42 -11.61 -19.13
CA ARG A 125 -15.23 -12.48 -20.29
C ARG A 125 -14.23 -13.59 -19.98
N VAL A 126 -14.65 -14.84 -20.02
CA VAL A 126 -13.82 -16.02 -19.81
C VAL A 126 -13.34 -16.53 -21.17
N GLU A 127 -12.05 -16.82 -21.29
CA GLU A 127 -11.49 -17.43 -22.50
C GLU A 127 -11.92 -18.89 -22.59
N THR A 128 -12.67 -19.24 -23.63
CA THR A 128 -13.20 -20.59 -23.84
C THR A 128 -12.34 -21.41 -24.79
N VAL A 129 -11.63 -20.76 -25.71
CA VAL A 129 -10.70 -21.39 -26.64
C VAL A 129 -9.50 -20.48 -26.86
N ALA A 130 -8.30 -20.98 -26.56
CA ALA A 130 -7.03 -20.36 -26.93
C ALA A 130 -6.26 -21.31 -27.84
N VAL A 131 -6.02 -20.91 -29.09
CA VAL A 131 -5.17 -21.65 -30.02
C VAL A 131 -3.99 -20.77 -30.40
N SER A 132 -2.79 -21.19 -30.03
CA SER A 132 -1.54 -20.58 -30.49
C SER A 132 -0.86 -21.53 -31.47
N ALA A 133 -0.56 -21.05 -32.67
CA ALA A 133 0.22 -21.76 -33.67
C ALA A 133 1.51 -20.99 -33.97
N VAL A 134 2.63 -21.72 -33.95
CA VAL A 134 3.95 -21.19 -34.29
C VAL A 134 4.40 -21.87 -35.58
N ALA A 135 4.51 -21.09 -36.66
CA ALA A 135 5.19 -21.47 -37.89
C ALA A 135 6.53 -20.73 -37.96
N ALA A 136 7.46 -21.21 -38.80
CA ALA A 136 8.86 -20.77 -38.86
C ALA A 136 9.04 -19.23 -38.87
N ASP A 137 8.07 -18.50 -39.44
CA ASP A 137 8.14 -17.05 -39.63
C ASP A 137 6.87 -16.32 -39.14
N THR A 138 5.94 -16.99 -38.45
CA THR A 138 4.63 -16.40 -38.10
C THR A 138 4.05 -16.97 -36.81
N PHE A 139 3.61 -16.07 -35.93
CA PHE A 139 2.81 -16.39 -34.75
C PHE A 139 1.34 -16.10 -35.06
N MET A 140 0.47 -17.10 -34.97
CA MET A 140 -0.98 -16.93 -35.07
C MET A 140 -1.64 -17.29 -33.74
N GLY A 141 -2.42 -16.36 -33.20
CA GLY A 141 -3.24 -16.57 -32.01
C GLY A 141 -4.72 -16.38 -32.34
N LEU A 142 -5.55 -17.36 -31.97
CA LEU A 142 -7.00 -17.23 -31.90
C LEU A 142 -7.44 -17.36 -30.44
N SER A 143 -8.17 -16.36 -29.95
CA SER A 143 -8.82 -16.38 -28.64
C SER A 143 -10.32 -16.17 -28.82
N LEU A 144 -11.13 -17.09 -28.30
CA LEU A 144 -12.58 -16.93 -28.18
C LEU A 144 -12.92 -16.70 -26.70
N THR A 145 -13.71 -15.66 -26.43
CA THR A 145 -14.13 -15.32 -25.07
C THR A 145 -15.66 -15.19 -24.98
N GLU A 146 -16.23 -15.79 -23.95
CA GLU A 146 -17.67 -15.77 -23.63
C GLU A 146 -17.92 -15.07 -22.29
N PRO A 147 -19.09 -14.44 -22.07
CA PRO A 147 -19.47 -13.96 -20.74
C PRO A 147 -19.51 -15.11 -19.73
N GLY A 148 -18.89 -14.93 -18.57
CA GLY A 148 -18.85 -15.92 -17.49
C GLY A 148 -18.52 -15.28 -16.15
N GLU A 149 -18.66 -16.07 -15.08
CA GLU A 149 -18.27 -15.65 -13.74
C GLU A 149 -16.74 -15.77 -13.57
N LYS A 150 -16.12 -14.71 -13.07
CA LYS A 150 -14.72 -14.68 -12.66
C LYS A 150 -14.62 -14.51 -11.15
N ILE A 151 -13.47 -14.91 -10.61
CA ILE A 151 -13.16 -14.78 -9.18
C ILE A 151 -12.05 -13.75 -9.03
N PHE A 152 -12.31 -12.71 -8.25
CA PHE A 152 -11.30 -11.79 -7.74
C PHE A 152 -10.98 -12.17 -6.30
N ARG A 153 -9.75 -12.62 -6.08
CA ARG A 153 -9.29 -13.08 -4.76
C ARG A 153 -8.51 -11.97 -4.07
N VAL A 154 -9.06 -11.49 -2.97
CA VAL A 154 -8.42 -10.51 -2.08
C VAL A 154 -7.77 -11.24 -0.92
N VAL A 155 -6.53 -10.90 -0.64
CA VAL A 155 -5.84 -11.27 0.59
C VAL A 155 -5.85 -10.08 1.52
N GLU A 156 -6.44 -10.27 2.70
CA GLU A 156 -6.48 -9.30 3.78
C GLU A 156 -5.45 -9.70 4.83
N ARG A 157 -4.52 -8.79 5.15
CA ARG A 157 -3.53 -8.95 6.20
C ARG A 157 -3.81 -7.94 7.30
N GLN A 158 -4.00 -8.44 8.51
CA GLN A 158 -4.21 -7.63 9.71
C GLN A 158 -2.98 -7.79 10.61
N ALA A 159 -2.40 -6.71 11.11
CA ALA A 159 -1.30 -6.77 12.06
C ALA A 159 -1.33 -5.57 13.01
N THR A 160 -0.68 -5.73 14.16
CA THR A 160 -0.31 -4.59 15.00
C THR A 160 1.06 -4.11 14.56
N VAL A 161 1.16 -2.85 14.15
CA VAL A 161 2.41 -2.24 13.69
C VAL A 161 2.82 -1.16 14.68
N CYS A 162 4.01 -1.27 15.25
CA CYS A 162 4.51 -0.40 16.30
C CYS A 162 5.80 0.31 15.89
N CYS A 163 5.91 1.57 16.28
CA CYS A 163 7.13 2.37 16.18
C CYS A 163 7.77 2.46 17.56
N PRO A 164 9.10 2.33 17.70
CA PRO A 164 9.80 2.34 19.00
C PRO A 164 9.94 3.74 19.63
N THR A 165 9.10 4.69 19.22
CA THR A 165 9.11 6.08 19.68
C THR A 165 7.67 6.55 19.90
N VAL A 166 7.47 7.38 20.92
CA VAL A 166 6.18 8.01 21.23
C VAL A 166 6.01 9.27 20.38
N ALA A 167 4.93 9.34 19.61
CA ALA A 167 4.61 10.53 18.83
C ALA A 167 4.12 11.70 19.68
N GLN A 168 4.71 12.89 19.47
CA GLN A 168 4.29 14.10 20.17
C GLN A 168 3.25 14.89 19.38
N SER A 169 3.51 15.12 18.09
CA SER A 169 2.71 16.00 17.24
C SER A 169 2.15 15.30 16.01
N SER A 170 2.88 14.34 15.44
CA SER A 170 2.36 13.53 14.34
C SER A 170 2.96 12.14 14.31
N ILE A 171 2.16 11.23 13.76
CA ILE A 171 2.60 9.88 13.43
C ILE A 171 2.04 9.49 12.08
N LYS A 172 2.92 9.06 11.19
CA LYS A 172 2.55 8.46 9.91
C LYS A 172 3.11 7.04 9.85
N PHE A 173 2.27 6.06 9.56
CA PHE A 173 2.70 4.73 9.12
C PHE A 173 2.70 4.69 7.60
N ALA A 174 3.73 4.12 7.00
CA ALA A 174 3.85 3.93 5.56
C ALA A 174 4.26 2.49 5.25
N PHE A 175 3.71 1.96 4.17
CA PHE A 175 3.94 0.61 3.67
C PHE A 175 4.25 0.72 2.17
N GLU A 176 5.27 0.02 1.73
CA GLU A 176 5.69 -0.04 0.33
C GLU A 176 5.64 -1.50 -0.13
N ASN A 177 4.87 -1.76 -1.18
CA ASN A 177 4.74 -3.10 -1.75
C ASN A 177 5.53 -3.20 -3.05
N GLU A 178 6.65 -3.93 -3.01
CA GLU A 178 7.55 -4.09 -4.16
C GLU A 178 6.99 -5.05 -5.20
N ARG A 179 6.12 -5.99 -4.81
CA ARG A 179 5.50 -6.94 -5.74
C ARG A 179 4.49 -6.26 -6.65
N MET A 180 3.99 -5.11 -6.24
CA MET A 180 3.07 -4.28 -6.97
C MET A 180 3.83 -3.23 -7.78
N ASP A 181 4.64 -3.69 -8.72
CA ASP A 181 5.34 -2.86 -9.68
C ASP A 181 4.47 -2.67 -10.95
N TYR A 182 3.69 -1.58 -10.98
CA TYR A 182 2.95 -1.18 -12.16
C TYR A 182 3.67 -0.04 -12.87
N ASN A 183 4.23 -0.30 -14.06
CA ASN A 183 5.00 0.66 -14.85
C ASN A 183 6.23 1.26 -14.13
N ASN A 184 6.98 0.48 -13.35
CA ASN A 184 8.13 0.93 -12.54
C ASN A 184 7.73 1.91 -11.41
N LEU A 185 6.49 1.81 -10.92
CA LEU A 185 6.00 2.59 -9.79
C LEU A 185 5.63 1.63 -8.66
N SER A 186 6.40 1.67 -7.56
CA SER A 186 6.03 0.94 -6.35
C SER A 186 4.74 1.50 -5.77
N TYR A 187 3.87 0.60 -5.32
CA TYR A 187 2.69 0.98 -4.56
C TYR A 187 3.13 1.34 -3.14
N SER A 188 2.74 2.53 -2.68
CA SER A 188 2.89 2.92 -1.29
C SER A 188 1.59 3.46 -0.73
N THR A 189 1.26 3.02 0.48
CA THR A 189 0.09 3.46 1.24
C THR A 189 0.54 4.02 2.58
N GLY A 190 -0.14 5.07 3.05
CA GLY A 190 0.20 5.71 4.30
C GLY A 190 -1.01 6.20 5.07
N PHE A 191 -0.87 6.21 6.39
CA PHE A 191 -1.89 6.66 7.34
C PHE A 191 -1.25 7.62 8.32
N GLU A 192 -1.73 8.86 8.37
CA GLU A 192 -1.16 9.92 9.20
C GLU A 192 -2.18 10.49 10.19
N TRP A 193 -1.77 10.57 11.45
CA TRP A 193 -2.50 11.24 12.51
C TRP A 193 -1.72 12.44 12.99
N LEU A 194 -2.37 13.61 12.95
CA LEU A 194 -1.87 14.86 13.51
C LEU A 194 -2.45 14.99 14.93
N LEU A 195 -1.61 14.79 15.94
CA LEU A 195 -2.00 14.73 17.34
C LEU A 195 -2.21 16.15 17.89
N GLN A 196 -3.37 16.38 18.52
CA GLN A 196 -3.76 17.64 19.16
C GLN A 196 -4.02 17.46 20.65
#